data_AF-A0A6N3SZR8-F1
#
_entry.id   AF-A0A6N3SZR8-F1
#
_cell.length_a   1.000
_cell.length_b   1.000
_cell.length_c   1.000
_cell.angle_alpha   90.00
_cell.angle_beta   90.00
_cell.angle_gamma   90.00
#
_symmetry.space_group_name_H-M   'P 1'
#
loop_
_entity.id
_entity.type
_entity.pdbx_description
1 polymer ?
#
loop_
_entity_poly.entity_id
_entity_poly.type
_entity_poly.pdbx_seq_one_letter_code
_entity_poly.pdbx_strand_id
1 'polypeptide(L)'
;MTTAPRPPRHSPPSKAASVPPEDQSYAAQSVSSQNETSAPLLTAVSTPRRKVMQGIGAGAAALSWGTLHPHSARAEQASATAQNQAPQTPRPPTRFFTAAELAFLTAACERLFPEDDMGPGATALGVPNFIDGQMNTPWGRGEKWFMAAPHRSGPANLGYQLPYSPQQIYRKGITAVQAWVMQNHHAAFENLPAATQDAILSALEHNVTQFDDLPASAFFEQLRSDTIEGAFSDPIHLGNRHMGGWKMMGFPGARADYMDWVDRYETPYPYGPVSINGETA
;
A
#
# COMPACT_ATOMS: atom_id res chain seq x y z
N MET A 1 -69.68 -34.53 29.46
CA MET A 1 -68.41 -33.82 29.71
C MET A 1 -67.84 -33.45 28.34
N THR A 2 -68.06 -32.21 27.94
CA THR A 2 -67.80 -31.71 26.57
C THR A 2 -67.14 -30.34 26.72
N THR A 3 -65.93 -30.22 26.17
CA THR A 3 -65.06 -29.04 26.26
C THR A 3 -65.54 -27.96 25.29
N ALA A 4 -65.85 -26.76 25.79
CA ALA A 4 -66.26 -25.61 24.99
C ALA A 4 -65.07 -24.69 24.65
N PRO A 5 -65.09 -23.98 23.50
CA PRO A 5 -63.94 -23.26 22.95
C PRO A 5 -63.74 -21.84 23.51
N ARG A 6 -62.48 -21.38 23.41
CA ARG A 6 -61.93 -20.10 23.92
C ARG A 6 -62.31 -18.90 23.01
N PRO A 7 -62.73 -17.74 23.56
CA PRO A 7 -63.02 -16.53 22.79
C PRO A 7 -61.76 -15.69 22.43
N PRO A 8 -61.85 -14.79 21.42
CA PRO A 8 -60.71 -14.05 20.84
C PRO A 8 -60.19 -12.89 21.71
N ARG A 9 -58.92 -12.53 21.49
CA ARG A 9 -58.20 -11.45 22.21
C ARG A 9 -58.53 -10.07 21.65
N HIS A 10 -58.83 -9.12 22.54
CA HIS A 10 -58.95 -7.69 22.26
C HIS A 10 -57.58 -7.00 22.10
N SER A 11 -57.49 -6.04 21.18
CA SER A 11 -56.35 -5.10 21.01
C SER A 11 -56.60 -3.81 21.79
N PRO A 12 -55.56 -3.15 22.36
CA PRO A 12 -55.68 -1.78 22.89
C PRO A 12 -55.27 -0.68 21.87
N PRO A 13 -55.69 0.59 22.09
CA PRO A 13 -55.86 1.59 21.03
C PRO A 13 -54.66 2.53 20.74
N SER A 14 -54.76 3.15 19.56
CA SER A 14 -53.94 4.22 18.97
C SER A 14 -53.95 5.53 19.77
N LYS A 15 -52.81 6.21 19.85
CA LYS A 15 -52.70 7.63 20.22
C LYS A 15 -51.89 8.39 19.17
N ALA A 16 -52.58 9.26 18.44
CA ALA A 16 -52.01 10.35 17.66
C ALA A 16 -51.58 11.48 18.59
N ALA A 17 -50.47 12.15 18.27
CA ALA A 17 -50.08 13.43 18.86
C ALA A 17 -49.62 14.38 17.75
N SER A 18 -50.22 15.57 17.78
CA SER A 18 -50.29 16.58 16.72
C SER A 18 -49.03 17.44 16.59
N VAL A 19 -48.77 17.87 15.37
CA VAL A 19 -47.78 18.89 14.96
C VAL A 19 -48.33 20.31 15.26
N PRO A 20 -47.53 21.25 15.78
CA PRO A 20 -47.82 22.68 15.70
C PRO A 20 -47.04 23.39 14.57
N PRO A 21 -47.54 24.53 14.04
CA PRO A 21 -47.14 25.07 12.74
C PRO A 21 -45.96 26.05 12.77
N GLU A 22 -45.34 26.21 11.59
CA GLU A 22 -44.35 27.24 11.24
C GLU A 22 -44.94 28.66 11.31
N ASP A 23 -44.11 29.63 11.72
CA ASP A 23 -44.31 31.04 11.37
C ASP A 23 -42.99 31.65 10.87
N GLN A 24 -43.09 32.32 9.73
CA GLN A 24 -42.01 32.94 8.99
C GLN A 24 -41.83 34.39 9.44
N SER A 25 -40.60 34.79 9.78
CA SER A 25 -39.95 36.05 9.34
C SER A 25 -38.81 36.43 10.29
N TYR A 26 -37.60 36.58 9.77
CA TYR A 26 -36.83 37.83 9.89
C TYR A 26 -35.65 37.84 8.92
N ALA A 27 -35.38 39.05 8.43
CA ALA A 27 -34.63 39.41 7.24
C ALA A 27 -33.14 39.01 7.19
N ALA A 28 -32.67 38.94 5.94
CA ALA A 28 -31.28 38.89 5.53
C ALA A 28 -30.43 40.05 6.09
N GLN A 29 -29.23 39.73 6.56
CA GLN A 29 -28.08 40.64 6.51
C GLN A 29 -26.88 39.90 5.95
N SER A 30 -26.50 40.32 4.75
CA SER A 30 -25.25 40.03 4.07
C SER A 30 -24.07 40.59 4.87
N VAL A 31 -23.16 39.71 5.29
CA VAL A 31 -21.80 40.11 5.67
C VAL A 31 -20.86 39.55 4.61
N SER A 32 -20.41 40.46 3.76
CA SER A 32 -19.34 40.26 2.79
C SER A 32 -18.02 40.09 3.55
N SER A 33 -17.51 38.87 3.61
CA SER A 33 -16.13 38.62 4.01
C SER A 33 -15.30 38.41 2.75
N GLN A 34 -14.47 39.40 2.47
CA GLN A 34 -13.64 39.49 1.30
C GLN A 34 -12.65 38.31 1.23
N ASN A 35 -12.57 37.79 0.02
CA ASN A 35 -11.68 36.74 -0.43
C ASN A 35 -10.28 37.35 -0.58
N GLU A 36 -9.40 37.23 0.41
CA GLU A 36 -7.97 37.48 0.21
C GLU A 36 -7.24 36.16 -0.03
N THR A 37 -6.93 36.01 -1.31
CA THR A 37 -6.12 34.97 -1.92
C THR A 37 -4.67 35.22 -1.53
N SER A 38 -4.02 34.24 -0.91
CA SER A 38 -2.56 34.17 -0.82
C SER A 38 -2.12 32.71 -0.75
N ALA A 39 -2.22 32.03 -1.89
CA ALA A 39 -1.49 30.80 -2.14
C ALA A 39 -0.06 31.18 -2.56
N PRO A 40 1.00 30.66 -1.93
CA PRO A 40 2.33 30.83 -2.48
C PRO A 40 2.42 30.04 -3.80
N LEU A 41 2.77 30.76 -4.86
CA LEU A 41 3.11 30.25 -6.19
C LEU A 41 4.31 29.29 -6.06
N LEU A 42 4.05 27.99 -6.01
CA LEU A 42 5.05 27.00 -6.39
C LEU A 42 5.09 26.94 -7.92
N THR A 43 5.96 27.79 -8.47
CA THR A 43 6.36 27.80 -9.87
C THR A 43 6.79 26.38 -10.27
N ALA A 44 5.98 25.72 -11.10
CA ALA A 44 6.33 24.42 -11.67
C ALA A 44 7.52 24.61 -12.63
N VAL A 45 8.73 24.27 -12.16
CA VAL A 45 9.90 24.16 -13.02
C VAL A 45 9.78 22.86 -13.80
N SER A 46 9.26 22.96 -15.02
CA SER A 46 9.34 21.90 -16.01
C SER A 46 10.79 21.80 -16.51
N THR A 47 11.50 20.74 -16.12
CA THR A 47 12.82 20.42 -16.69
C THR A 47 12.74 19.13 -17.50
N PRO A 48 13.30 19.09 -18.72
CA PRO A 48 13.16 17.95 -19.62
C PRO A 48 14.01 16.75 -19.19
N ARG A 49 13.39 15.57 -19.10
CA ARG A 49 14.05 14.29 -18.85
C ARG A 49 15.03 13.97 -19.99
N ARG A 50 16.33 13.91 -19.67
CA ARG A 50 17.41 13.57 -20.63
C ARG A 50 17.72 12.07 -20.59
N LYS A 51 17.99 11.55 -21.78
CA LYS A 51 18.21 10.13 -22.11
C LYS A 51 19.46 9.53 -21.43
N VAL A 52 19.32 8.31 -20.92
CA VAL A 52 20.42 7.44 -20.47
C VAL A 52 21.04 6.71 -21.67
N MET A 53 22.37 6.71 -21.75
CA MET A 53 23.15 5.93 -22.72
C MET A 53 23.89 4.81 -21.96
N GLN A 54 23.62 3.57 -22.35
CA GLN A 54 24.26 2.35 -21.84
C GLN A 54 25.71 2.25 -22.34
N GLY A 55 26.60 1.77 -21.47
CA GLY A 55 27.95 1.32 -21.81
C GLY A 55 28.21 -0.08 -21.23
N ILE A 56 28.34 -1.06 -22.12
CA ILE A 56 28.78 -2.43 -21.85
C ILE A 56 30.30 -2.44 -21.65
N GLY A 57 30.79 -3.14 -20.62
CA GLY A 57 32.22 -3.38 -20.40
C GLY A 57 32.46 -4.74 -19.76
N ALA A 58 32.99 -5.68 -20.55
CA ALA A 58 33.33 -7.05 -20.19
C ALA A 58 34.76 -7.17 -19.63
N GLY A 59 35.01 -8.25 -18.88
CA GLY A 59 36.35 -8.80 -18.60
C GLY A 59 36.61 -8.97 -17.09
N ALA A 60 37.32 -9.98 -16.60
CA ALA A 60 37.89 -11.20 -17.15
C ALA A 60 38.23 -12.13 -15.95
N ALA A 61 38.29 -13.44 -16.21
CA ALA A 61 38.65 -14.46 -15.23
C ALA A 61 40.14 -14.43 -14.85
N ALA A 62 40.47 -14.83 -13.62
CA ALA A 62 41.82 -15.27 -13.24
C ALA A 62 41.75 -16.48 -12.30
N LEU A 63 42.18 -17.63 -12.82
CA LEU A 63 42.48 -18.86 -12.10
C LEU A 63 43.83 -18.71 -11.39
N SER A 64 43.97 -19.28 -10.19
CA SER A 64 45.29 -19.57 -9.59
C SER A 64 45.21 -20.83 -8.74
N TRP A 65 46.04 -21.79 -9.10
CA TRP A 65 46.28 -23.09 -8.46
C TRP A 65 47.19 -22.98 -7.23
N GLY A 66 47.07 -23.97 -6.34
CA GLY A 66 48.09 -24.39 -5.37
C GLY A 66 47.67 -24.14 -3.92
N THR A 67 47.86 -25.02 -2.94
CA THR A 67 48.55 -26.31 -2.82
C THR A 67 48.00 -27.02 -1.58
N LEU A 68 47.94 -28.35 -1.61
CA LEU A 68 47.54 -29.20 -0.48
C LEU A 68 48.64 -29.25 0.59
N HIS A 69 48.28 -29.02 1.85
CA HIS A 69 49.00 -29.56 3.01
C HIS A 69 47.99 -30.10 4.03
N PRO A 70 48.09 -31.39 4.44
CA PRO A 70 47.33 -31.89 5.57
C PRO A 70 48.08 -31.56 6.86
N HIS A 71 47.44 -30.83 7.77
CA HIS A 71 47.90 -30.77 9.15
C HIS A 71 46.85 -31.41 10.05
N SER A 72 47.19 -32.61 10.52
CA SER A 72 46.46 -33.32 11.57
C SER A 72 46.66 -32.59 12.88
N ALA A 73 45.57 -32.07 13.46
CA ALA A 73 45.56 -31.61 14.84
C ALA A 73 44.33 -32.18 15.56
N ARG A 74 44.63 -33.16 16.42
CA ARG A 74 44.11 -33.37 17.78
C ARG A 74 42.61 -33.16 18.02
N ALA A 75 41.93 -34.27 18.27
CA ALA A 75 40.63 -34.33 18.90
C ALA A 75 40.62 -33.62 20.26
N GLU A 76 39.60 -32.79 20.47
CA GLU A 76 39.17 -32.38 21.81
C GLU A 76 37.64 -32.51 21.84
N GLN A 77 37.19 -33.54 22.57
CA GLN A 77 35.78 -33.79 22.85
C GLN A 77 35.31 -32.79 23.91
N ALA A 78 34.54 -31.80 23.49
CA ALA A 78 33.67 -31.05 24.39
C ALA A 78 32.21 -31.43 24.06
N SER A 79 31.72 -32.44 24.76
CA SER A 79 30.30 -32.79 24.78
C SER A 79 29.57 -31.89 25.76
N ALA A 80 28.77 -30.93 25.28
CA ALA A 80 27.71 -30.30 26.06
C ALA A 80 26.60 -29.74 25.15
N THR A 81 25.53 -30.54 25.02
CA THR A 81 24.14 -30.14 24.71
C THR A 81 23.91 -29.15 23.56
N ALA A 82 24.13 -29.58 22.32
CA ALA A 82 23.41 -29.02 21.18
C ALA A 82 22.02 -29.66 21.13
N GLN A 83 21.00 -28.95 21.63
CA GLN A 83 19.62 -29.25 21.25
C GLN A 83 19.55 -29.11 19.73
N ASN A 84 19.34 -30.24 19.04
CA ASN A 84 19.04 -30.31 17.61
C ASN A 84 17.75 -29.51 17.33
N GLN A 85 17.88 -28.20 17.16
CA GLN A 85 16.98 -27.46 16.29
C GLN A 85 17.45 -27.73 14.87
N ALA A 86 16.85 -28.73 14.23
CA ALA A 86 16.92 -28.84 12.79
C ALA A 86 16.56 -27.45 12.22
N PRO A 87 17.31 -26.90 11.25
CA PRO A 87 16.93 -25.65 10.61
C PRO A 87 15.53 -25.87 10.04
N GLN A 88 14.53 -25.27 10.69
CA GLN A 88 13.21 -25.17 10.11
C GLN A 88 13.42 -24.31 8.89
N THR A 89 13.48 -24.94 7.72
CA THR A 89 13.40 -24.22 6.46
C THR A 89 12.15 -23.36 6.56
N PRO A 90 12.27 -22.02 6.59
CA PRO A 90 11.10 -21.18 6.67
C PRO A 90 10.20 -21.57 5.51
N ARG A 91 8.97 -22.00 5.82
CA ARG A 91 7.98 -22.29 4.79
C ARG A 91 7.94 -21.06 3.88
N PRO A 92 8.12 -21.22 2.55
CA PRO A 92 8.07 -20.06 1.67
C PRO A 92 6.74 -19.35 1.93
N PRO A 93 6.75 -18.02 2.13
CA PRO A 93 5.53 -17.29 2.43
C PRO A 93 4.49 -17.61 1.35
N THR A 94 3.26 -17.89 1.79
CA THR A 94 2.16 -18.16 0.85
C THR A 94 1.92 -16.89 0.05
N ARG A 95 2.22 -16.93 -1.25
CA ARG A 95 1.94 -15.80 -2.15
C ARG A 95 0.45 -15.70 -2.40
N PHE A 96 -0.07 -14.49 -2.35
CA PHE A 96 -1.43 -14.21 -2.77
C PHE A 96 -1.47 -14.02 -4.28
N PHE A 97 -0.64 -13.13 -4.82
CA PHE A 97 -0.63 -12.85 -6.25
C PHE A 97 -0.03 -14.00 -7.07
N THR A 98 -0.63 -14.25 -8.23
CA THR A 98 -0.01 -15.08 -9.27
C THR A 98 1.22 -14.39 -9.84
N ALA A 99 2.07 -15.12 -10.58
CA ALA A 99 3.24 -14.54 -11.22
C ALA A 99 2.90 -13.37 -12.17
N ALA A 100 1.79 -13.49 -12.93
CA ALA A 100 1.34 -12.44 -13.85
C ALA A 100 0.81 -11.20 -13.11
N GLU A 101 0.01 -11.39 -12.04
CA GLU A 101 -0.46 -10.26 -11.24
C GLU A 101 0.68 -9.56 -10.50
N LEU A 102 1.69 -10.31 -10.06
CA LEU A 102 2.88 -9.73 -9.42
C LEU A 102 3.74 -8.95 -10.42
N ALA A 103 3.81 -9.38 -11.68
CA ALA A 103 4.50 -8.63 -12.75
C ALA A 103 3.80 -7.29 -13.02
N PHE A 104 2.46 -7.31 -13.14
CA PHE A 104 1.64 -6.09 -13.19
C PHE A 104 1.92 -5.18 -11.99
N LEU A 105 1.83 -5.73 -10.77
CA LEU A 105 1.97 -4.98 -9.53
C LEU A 105 3.36 -4.33 -9.43
N THR A 106 4.40 -5.09 -9.77
CA THR A 106 5.78 -4.59 -9.76
C THR A 106 5.95 -3.41 -10.71
N ALA A 107 5.49 -3.54 -11.96
CA ALA A 107 5.57 -2.45 -12.94
C ALA A 107 4.77 -1.21 -12.47
N ALA A 108 3.55 -1.42 -11.96
CA ALA A 108 2.68 -0.33 -11.55
C ALA A 108 3.22 0.43 -10.32
N CYS A 109 3.71 -0.29 -9.30
CA CYS A 109 4.36 0.31 -8.14
C CYS A 109 5.60 1.14 -8.55
N GLU A 110 6.40 0.64 -9.49
CA GLU A 110 7.59 1.36 -9.98
C GLU A 110 7.23 2.64 -10.75
N ARG A 111 6.04 2.71 -11.38
CA ARG A 111 5.57 3.96 -11.98
C ARG A 111 5.07 4.95 -10.93
N LEU A 112 4.48 4.47 -9.84
CA LEU A 112 3.94 5.29 -8.74
C LEU A 112 5.03 5.84 -7.82
N PHE A 113 6.09 5.07 -7.58
CA PHE A 113 7.25 5.47 -6.78
C PHE A 113 8.53 5.01 -7.49
N PRO A 114 8.97 5.73 -8.53
CA PRO A 114 10.15 5.37 -9.33
C PRO A 114 11.45 5.66 -8.57
N GLU A 115 12.52 4.96 -8.94
CA GLU A 115 13.87 5.36 -8.59
C GLU A 115 14.20 6.74 -9.16
N ASP A 116 14.83 7.59 -8.35
CA ASP A 116 15.30 8.91 -8.73
C ASP A 116 16.59 9.28 -7.97
N ASP A 117 17.06 10.51 -8.14
CA ASP A 117 18.29 11.00 -7.50
C ASP A 117 18.20 11.03 -5.96
N MET A 118 16.99 10.97 -5.39
CA MET A 118 16.78 10.97 -3.94
C MET A 118 16.87 9.57 -3.36
N GLY A 119 16.58 8.52 -4.13
CA GLY A 119 16.70 7.15 -3.64
C GLY A 119 16.05 6.05 -4.47
N PRO A 120 16.00 4.83 -3.91
CA PRO A 120 15.51 3.65 -4.61
C PRO A 120 14.01 3.70 -4.90
N GLY A 121 13.62 3.13 -6.03
CA GLY A 121 12.22 2.96 -6.40
C GLY A 121 11.50 1.85 -5.64
N ALA A 122 10.20 1.72 -5.88
CA ALA A 122 9.30 0.77 -5.21
C ALA A 122 9.81 -0.68 -5.27
N THR A 123 10.36 -1.10 -6.41
CA THR A 123 10.87 -2.46 -6.60
C THR A 123 12.09 -2.71 -5.72
N ALA A 124 13.05 -1.78 -5.72
CA ALA A 124 14.26 -1.88 -4.89
C ALA A 124 13.92 -1.84 -3.38
N LEU A 125 12.92 -1.03 -3.02
CA LEU A 125 12.36 -0.98 -1.66
C LEU A 125 11.55 -2.24 -1.28
N GLY A 126 11.25 -3.14 -2.21
CA GLY A 126 10.51 -4.38 -1.92
C GLY A 126 8.99 -4.20 -1.78
N VAL A 127 8.44 -3.06 -2.21
CA VAL A 127 7.01 -2.72 -2.10
C VAL A 127 6.08 -3.82 -2.63
N PRO A 128 6.33 -4.48 -3.79
CA PRO A 128 5.43 -5.55 -4.24
C PRO A 128 5.33 -6.73 -3.26
N ASN A 129 6.40 -7.03 -2.50
CA ASN A 129 6.38 -8.10 -1.50
C ASN A 129 5.63 -7.67 -0.23
N PHE A 130 5.73 -6.40 0.16
CA PHE A 130 4.90 -5.83 1.22
C PHE A 130 3.42 -6.00 0.90
N ILE A 131 2.99 -5.59 -0.30
CA ILE A 131 1.59 -5.69 -0.73
C ILE A 131 1.14 -7.15 -0.79
N ASP A 132 1.92 -8.06 -1.40
CA ASP A 132 1.61 -9.50 -1.43
C ASP A 132 1.48 -10.11 -0.01
N GLY A 133 2.37 -9.73 0.90
CA GLY A 133 2.30 -10.12 2.30
C GLY A 133 1.05 -9.59 3.01
N GLN A 134 0.72 -8.31 2.82
CA GLN A 134 -0.47 -7.66 3.39
C GLN A 134 -1.76 -8.38 2.98
N MET A 135 -1.84 -8.87 1.74
CA MET A 135 -3.02 -9.61 1.27
C MET A 135 -3.29 -10.86 2.11
N ASN A 136 -2.28 -11.49 2.71
CA ASN A 136 -2.47 -12.68 3.54
C ASN A 136 -2.87 -12.38 5.01
N THR A 137 -3.02 -11.11 5.37
CA THR A 137 -3.37 -10.68 6.73
C THR A 137 -4.90 -10.57 6.92
N PRO A 138 -5.40 -10.43 8.16
CA PRO A 138 -6.80 -10.07 8.42
C PRO A 138 -7.22 -8.73 7.77
N TRP A 139 -6.29 -7.78 7.59
CA TRP A 139 -6.58 -6.52 6.91
C TRP A 139 -6.87 -6.75 5.42
N GLY A 140 -6.02 -7.52 4.72
CA GLY A 140 -6.22 -7.83 3.30
C GLY A 140 -7.53 -8.57 3.03
N ARG A 141 -7.98 -9.40 3.98
CA ARG A 141 -9.27 -10.11 3.95
C ARG A 141 -10.47 -9.24 4.37
N GLY A 142 -10.25 -8.02 4.85
CA GLY A 142 -11.30 -7.13 5.34
C GLY A 142 -11.95 -7.59 6.66
N GLU A 143 -11.32 -8.48 7.42
CA GLU A 143 -11.90 -9.12 8.63
C GLU A 143 -12.14 -8.13 9.77
N LYS A 144 -11.46 -6.98 9.74
CA LYS A 144 -11.61 -5.91 10.72
C LYS A 144 -12.60 -4.82 10.27
N TRP A 145 -13.20 -4.95 9.09
CA TRP A 145 -14.09 -3.94 8.52
C TRP A 145 -15.55 -4.39 8.61
N PHE A 146 -16.47 -3.43 8.77
CA PHE A 146 -17.90 -3.72 8.65
C PHE A 146 -18.28 -3.85 7.18
N MET A 147 -18.33 -5.08 6.67
CA MET A 147 -18.63 -5.40 5.26
C MET A 147 -20.02 -6.00 5.05
N ALA A 148 -20.91 -5.91 6.04
CA ALA A 148 -22.26 -6.46 5.94
C ALA A 148 -23.19 -5.54 5.12
N ALA A 149 -24.01 -6.16 4.27
CA ALA A 149 -25.05 -5.47 3.51
C ALA A 149 -26.17 -4.92 4.43
N PRO A 150 -26.92 -3.89 4.01
CA PRO A 150 -26.86 -3.20 2.72
C PRO A 150 -25.75 -2.15 2.64
N HIS A 151 -25.01 -2.13 1.53
CA HIS A 151 -24.06 -1.06 1.22
C HIS A 151 -24.80 0.12 0.60
N ARG A 152 -24.47 1.34 1.04
CA ARG A 152 -25.06 2.57 0.51
C ARG A 152 -23.94 3.57 0.22
N SER A 153 -24.03 4.23 -0.93
CA SER A 153 -23.16 5.37 -1.21
C SER A 153 -23.55 6.54 -0.30
N GLY A 154 -22.54 7.18 0.26
CA GLY A 154 -22.67 8.39 1.07
C GLY A 154 -21.59 9.42 0.72
N PRO A 155 -21.59 10.58 1.40
CA PRO A 155 -20.55 11.59 1.26
C PRO A 155 -19.13 11.01 1.44
N ALA A 156 -18.16 11.47 0.64
CA ALA A 156 -16.80 10.93 0.62
C ALA A 156 -16.06 11.00 1.98
N ASN A 157 -16.45 11.92 2.86
CA ASN A 157 -15.88 12.06 4.20
C ASN A 157 -16.33 10.98 5.21
N LEU A 158 -17.19 10.04 4.81
CA LEU A 158 -17.61 8.90 5.65
C LEU A 158 -16.67 7.69 5.57
N GLY A 159 -15.47 7.86 5.01
CA GLY A 159 -14.47 6.80 4.90
C GLY A 159 -14.75 5.82 3.76
N TYR A 160 -14.28 4.58 3.91
CA TYR A 160 -14.39 3.54 2.88
C TYR A 160 -15.83 3.03 2.73
N GLN A 161 -16.32 2.94 1.49
CA GLN A 161 -17.74 2.66 1.20
C GLN A 161 -17.97 1.46 0.26
N LEU A 162 -16.91 0.91 -0.33
CA LEU A 162 -17.06 -0.19 -1.29
C LEU A 162 -17.31 -1.51 -0.56
N PRO A 163 -18.08 -2.44 -1.16
CA PRO A 163 -18.37 -3.75 -0.58
C PRO A 163 -17.22 -4.76 -0.80
N TYR A 164 -15.98 -4.29 -0.87
CA TYR A 164 -14.82 -5.10 -1.22
C TYR A 164 -13.75 -5.06 -0.13
N SER A 165 -13.11 -6.19 0.12
CA SER A 165 -11.83 -6.20 0.84
C SER A 165 -10.69 -5.74 -0.07
N PRO A 166 -9.50 -5.40 0.49
CA PRO A 166 -8.32 -5.11 -0.32
C PRO A 166 -7.99 -6.24 -1.30
N GLN A 167 -8.07 -7.52 -0.87
CA GLN A 167 -7.89 -8.67 -1.77
C GLN A 167 -8.84 -8.62 -2.98
N GLN A 168 -10.11 -8.32 -2.74
CA GLN A 168 -11.12 -8.26 -3.80
C GLN A 168 -10.88 -7.07 -4.74
N ILE A 169 -10.48 -5.90 -4.20
CA ILE A 169 -10.07 -4.74 -5.01
C ILE A 169 -8.92 -5.12 -5.94
N TYR A 170 -7.87 -5.74 -5.42
CA TYR A 170 -6.72 -6.12 -6.26
C TYR A 170 -7.08 -7.14 -7.34
N ARG A 171 -7.85 -8.19 -7.01
CA ARG A 171 -8.27 -9.20 -8.01
C ARG A 171 -9.12 -8.59 -9.12
N LYS A 172 -10.14 -7.82 -8.74
CA LYS A 172 -11.04 -7.16 -9.69
C LYS A 172 -10.29 -6.12 -10.52
N GLY A 173 -9.51 -5.27 -9.85
CA GLY A 173 -8.74 -4.19 -10.48
C GLY A 173 -7.70 -4.69 -11.48
N ILE A 174 -6.83 -5.62 -11.08
CA ILE A 174 -5.80 -6.15 -12.00
C ILE A 174 -6.45 -6.85 -13.20
N THR A 175 -7.49 -7.66 -12.97
CA THR A 175 -8.22 -8.34 -14.05
C THR A 175 -8.81 -7.33 -15.04
N ALA A 176 -9.47 -6.31 -14.53
CA ALA A 176 -10.14 -5.32 -15.36
C ALA A 176 -9.15 -4.41 -16.11
N VAL A 177 -8.07 -3.98 -15.45
CA VAL A 177 -7.00 -3.21 -16.10
C VAL A 177 -6.33 -4.04 -17.18
N GLN A 178 -5.92 -5.29 -16.91
CA GLN A 178 -5.29 -6.13 -17.93
C GLN A 178 -6.22 -6.38 -19.12
N ALA A 179 -7.51 -6.60 -18.90
CA ALA A 179 -8.49 -6.73 -19.99
C ALA A 179 -8.59 -5.44 -20.82
N TRP A 180 -8.73 -4.29 -20.16
CA TRP A 180 -8.81 -3.00 -20.82
C TRP A 180 -7.54 -2.67 -21.62
N VAL A 181 -6.37 -2.88 -21.01
CA VAL A 181 -5.07 -2.63 -21.64
C VAL A 181 -4.83 -3.57 -22.83
N MET A 182 -5.17 -4.85 -22.70
CA MET A 182 -5.06 -5.82 -23.79
C MET A 182 -5.94 -5.45 -24.99
N GLN A 183 -7.15 -4.92 -24.75
CA GLN A 183 -8.05 -4.49 -25.82
C GLN A 183 -7.53 -3.25 -26.57
N ASN A 184 -6.90 -2.31 -25.86
CA ASN A 184 -6.47 -1.02 -26.43
C ASN A 184 -5.03 -1.02 -26.95
N HIS A 185 -4.17 -1.86 -26.39
CA HIS A 185 -2.72 -1.87 -26.69
C HIS A 185 -2.19 -3.24 -27.17
N HIS A 186 -3.00 -4.30 -27.13
CA HIS A 186 -2.62 -5.65 -27.55
C HIS A 186 -1.38 -6.22 -26.84
N ALA A 187 -1.13 -5.77 -25.62
CA ALA A 187 -0.06 -6.24 -24.75
C ALA A 187 -0.51 -6.15 -23.28
N ALA A 188 0.16 -6.90 -22.40
CA ALA A 188 -0.01 -6.75 -20.96
C ALA A 188 0.60 -5.43 -20.48
N PHE A 189 0.05 -4.82 -19.43
CA PHE A 189 0.47 -3.52 -18.90
C PHE A 189 1.97 -3.44 -18.63
N GLU A 190 2.54 -4.44 -17.96
CA GLU A 190 3.95 -4.52 -17.58
C GLU A 190 4.91 -4.56 -18.78
N ASN A 191 4.40 -4.90 -19.97
CA ASN A 191 5.18 -4.96 -21.21
C ASN A 191 5.07 -3.68 -22.06
N LEU A 192 4.31 -2.69 -21.62
CA LEU A 192 4.17 -1.42 -22.31
C LEU A 192 5.32 -0.45 -22.01
N PRO A 193 5.61 0.51 -22.90
CA PRO A 193 6.53 1.60 -22.60
C PRO A 193 6.10 2.37 -21.35
N ALA A 194 7.06 2.84 -20.54
CA ALA A 194 6.80 3.53 -19.28
C ALA A 194 5.83 4.72 -19.41
N ALA A 195 5.95 5.52 -20.49
CA ALA A 195 5.04 6.63 -20.74
C ALA A 195 3.59 6.18 -20.99
N THR A 196 3.39 5.01 -21.61
CA THR A 196 2.07 4.42 -21.79
C THR A 196 1.53 3.87 -20.48
N GLN A 197 2.37 3.25 -19.65
CA GLN A 197 2.00 2.81 -18.31
C GLN A 197 1.54 3.99 -17.44
N ASP A 198 2.26 5.12 -17.49
CA ASP A 198 1.86 6.35 -16.79
C ASP A 198 0.50 6.88 -17.26
N ALA A 199 0.27 6.90 -18.58
CA ALA A 199 -0.99 7.35 -19.15
C ALA A 199 -2.16 6.44 -18.73
N ILE A 200 -1.95 5.13 -18.68
CA ILE A 200 -2.93 4.16 -18.19
C ILE A 200 -3.22 4.42 -16.70
N LEU A 201 -2.20 4.54 -15.85
CA LEU A 201 -2.40 4.80 -14.42
C LEU A 201 -3.15 6.12 -14.17
N SER A 202 -2.81 7.18 -14.90
CA SER A 202 -3.54 8.45 -14.85
C SER A 202 -4.99 8.30 -15.35
N ALA A 203 -5.24 7.49 -16.37
CA ALA A 203 -6.60 7.20 -16.82
C ALA A 203 -7.43 6.46 -15.76
N LEU A 204 -6.80 5.58 -14.95
CA LEU A 204 -7.47 4.94 -13.81
C LEU A 204 -7.80 5.95 -12.72
N GLU A 205 -6.84 6.80 -12.33
CA GLU A 205 -7.01 7.88 -11.34
C GLU A 205 -8.23 8.76 -11.67
N HIS A 206 -8.40 9.13 -12.93
CA HIS A 206 -9.47 10.02 -13.39
C HIS A 206 -10.76 9.30 -13.82
N ASN A 207 -10.88 7.98 -13.60
CA ASN A 207 -12.01 7.16 -14.07
C ASN A 207 -12.33 7.33 -15.57
N VAL A 208 -11.31 7.45 -16.42
CA VAL A 208 -11.51 7.50 -17.89
C VAL A 208 -12.08 6.17 -18.42
N THR A 209 -11.79 5.08 -17.72
CA THR A 209 -12.42 3.79 -17.90
C THR A 209 -13.23 3.44 -16.65
N GLN A 210 -14.31 2.67 -16.82
CA GLN A 210 -15.12 2.15 -15.72
C GLN A 210 -15.09 0.62 -15.75
N PHE A 211 -14.97 0.01 -14.58
CA PHE A 211 -15.14 -1.43 -14.41
C PHE A 211 -16.50 -1.69 -13.76
N ASP A 212 -17.15 -2.78 -14.15
CA ASP A 212 -18.56 -3.06 -13.84
C ASP A 212 -18.95 -2.76 -12.39
N ASP A 213 -18.22 -3.33 -11.43
CA ASP A 213 -18.53 -3.15 -10.01
C ASP A 213 -17.50 -2.31 -9.23
N LEU A 214 -16.41 -1.87 -9.86
CA LEU A 214 -15.28 -1.24 -9.18
C LEU A 214 -14.86 0.03 -9.92
N PRO A 215 -15.01 1.23 -9.33
CA PRO A 215 -14.45 2.44 -9.92
C PRO A 215 -12.94 2.26 -10.14
N ALA A 216 -12.45 2.60 -11.34
CA ALA A 216 -11.04 2.47 -11.68
C ALA A 216 -10.15 3.27 -10.72
N SER A 217 -10.62 4.45 -10.31
CA SER A 217 -9.92 5.30 -9.34
C SER A 217 -9.82 4.66 -7.97
N ALA A 218 -10.79 3.84 -7.56
CA ALA A 218 -10.72 3.16 -6.27
C ALA A 218 -9.62 2.09 -6.25
N PHE A 219 -9.44 1.37 -7.36
CA PHE A 219 -8.29 0.47 -7.51
C PHE A 219 -6.96 1.24 -7.53
N PHE A 220 -6.91 2.34 -8.30
CA PHE A 220 -5.72 3.19 -8.35
C PHE A 220 -5.34 3.73 -6.96
N GLU A 221 -6.30 4.27 -6.20
CA GLU A 221 -6.02 4.81 -4.86
C GLU A 221 -5.59 3.73 -3.86
N GLN A 222 -6.16 2.53 -3.94
CA GLN A 222 -5.70 1.39 -3.13
C GLN A 222 -4.23 1.06 -3.46
N LEU A 223 -3.91 0.91 -4.74
CA LEU A 223 -2.56 0.61 -5.21
C LEU A 223 -1.55 1.70 -4.81
N ARG A 224 -1.92 2.97 -5.00
CA ARG A 224 -1.09 4.13 -4.63
C ARG A 224 -0.84 4.19 -3.14
N SER A 225 -1.89 4.05 -2.32
CA SER A 225 -1.77 4.10 -0.86
C SER A 225 -0.86 2.98 -0.35
N ASP A 226 -1.06 1.75 -0.82
CA ASP A 226 -0.25 0.60 -0.41
C ASP A 226 1.20 0.70 -0.93
N THR A 227 1.41 1.35 -2.07
CA THR A 227 2.76 1.61 -2.61
C THR A 227 3.55 2.52 -1.67
N ILE A 228 2.92 3.63 -1.25
CA ILE A 228 3.54 4.58 -0.32
C ILE A 228 3.72 3.95 1.06
N GLU A 229 2.73 3.20 1.56
CA GLU A 229 2.86 2.47 2.83
C GLU A 229 4.01 1.46 2.76
N GLY A 230 4.12 0.70 1.67
CA GLY A 230 5.23 -0.23 1.47
C GLY A 230 6.59 0.45 1.38
N ALA A 231 6.67 1.65 0.78
CA ALA A 231 7.92 2.38 0.63
C ALA A 231 8.47 2.92 1.96
N PHE A 232 7.58 3.22 2.93
CA PHE A 232 7.94 3.86 4.20
C PHE A 232 7.58 3.05 5.45
N SER A 233 7.08 1.83 5.32
CA SER A 233 6.84 0.91 6.45
C SER A 233 8.15 0.43 7.08
N ASP A 234 8.07 -0.20 8.24
CA ASP A 234 9.23 -0.88 8.81
C ASP A 234 9.63 -2.11 7.95
N PRO A 235 10.93 -2.34 7.69
CA PRO A 235 11.40 -3.47 6.88
C PRO A 235 10.92 -4.85 7.32
N ILE A 236 10.52 -5.04 8.58
CA ILE A 236 9.93 -6.30 9.05
C ILE A 236 8.67 -6.70 8.26
N HIS A 237 8.01 -5.73 7.62
CA HIS A 237 6.82 -5.95 6.80
C HIS A 237 7.13 -6.27 5.33
N LEU A 238 8.40 -6.51 4.98
CA LEU A 238 8.89 -6.85 3.64
C LEU A 238 8.93 -5.68 2.64
N GLY A 239 8.51 -4.49 3.06
CA GLY A 239 8.69 -3.23 2.35
C GLY A 239 9.96 -2.49 2.80
N ASN A 240 10.12 -1.25 2.35
CA ASN A 240 11.19 -0.32 2.74
C ASN A 240 12.57 -0.99 2.98
N ARG A 241 13.00 -1.86 2.06
CA ARG A 241 14.21 -2.67 2.23
C ARG A 241 15.41 -1.79 2.54
N HIS A 242 16.24 -2.24 3.49
CA HIS A 242 17.42 -1.49 3.96
C HIS A 242 17.10 -0.08 4.48
N MET A 243 15.83 0.13 4.87
CA MET A 243 15.30 1.41 5.32
C MET A 243 15.50 2.51 4.27
N GLY A 244 15.47 2.16 2.98
CA GLY A 244 15.76 3.09 1.88
C GLY A 244 14.87 4.34 1.89
N GLY A 245 13.56 4.17 2.04
CA GLY A 245 12.61 5.28 2.14
C GLY A 245 12.84 6.14 3.39
N TRP A 246 13.25 5.53 4.50
CA TRP A 246 13.61 6.29 5.70
C TRP A 246 14.89 7.10 5.52
N LYS A 247 15.91 6.53 4.85
CA LYS A 247 17.13 7.25 4.47
C LYS A 247 16.81 8.46 3.59
N MET A 248 15.92 8.32 2.61
CA MET A 248 15.48 9.41 1.72
C MET A 248 14.89 10.59 2.51
N MET A 249 14.08 10.29 3.53
CA MET A 249 13.39 11.29 4.34
C MET A 249 14.23 11.81 5.53
N GLY A 250 15.40 11.22 5.80
CA GLY A 250 16.16 11.47 7.03
C GLY A 250 15.43 10.98 8.29
N PHE A 251 14.52 10.01 8.17
CA PHE A 251 13.79 9.46 9.31
C PHE A 251 14.70 8.50 10.11
N PRO A 252 14.86 8.69 11.43
CA PRO A 252 15.76 7.90 12.27
C PRO A 252 15.28 6.47 12.57
N GLY A 253 14.07 6.10 12.17
CA GLY A 253 13.47 4.80 12.50
C GLY A 253 13.02 4.69 13.96
N ALA A 254 12.89 3.46 14.46
CA ALA A 254 12.41 3.11 15.79
C ALA A 254 13.48 3.33 16.90
N ARG A 255 14.18 4.46 16.88
CA ARG A 255 15.15 4.83 17.92
C ARG A 255 14.42 5.33 19.17
N ALA A 256 14.70 4.71 20.31
CA ALA A 256 14.10 5.09 21.60
C ALA A 256 14.59 6.47 22.10
N ASP A 257 15.84 6.83 21.79
CA ASP A 257 16.49 8.06 22.26
C ASP A 257 16.57 9.13 21.15
N TYR A 258 15.40 9.66 20.78
CA TYR A 258 15.24 10.71 19.76
C TYR A 258 14.71 12.04 20.33
N MET A 259 14.32 12.08 21.60
CA MET A 259 13.58 13.21 22.19
C MET A 259 14.36 14.54 22.12
N ASP A 260 15.68 14.51 22.27
CA ASP A 260 16.55 15.70 22.19
C ASP A 260 16.67 16.31 20.78
N TRP A 261 16.15 15.62 19.76
CA TRP A 261 16.22 16.01 18.35
C TRP A 261 14.89 16.47 17.76
N VAL A 262 13.78 16.32 18.49
CA VAL A 262 12.43 16.65 17.99
C VAL A 262 12.28 18.13 17.61
N ASP A 263 12.89 19.03 18.39
CA ASP A 263 12.82 20.48 18.16
C ASP A 263 13.98 21.01 17.28
N ARG A 264 14.80 20.11 16.71
CA ARG A 264 15.92 20.48 15.83
C ARG A 264 15.49 20.40 14.37
N TYR A 265 14.75 21.42 13.93
CA TYR A 265 14.35 21.55 12.54
C TYR A 265 15.55 21.69 11.61
N GLU A 266 15.41 21.20 10.38
CA GLU A 266 16.41 21.30 9.30
C GLU A 266 17.81 20.75 9.66
N THR A 267 17.92 20.01 10.76
CA THR A 267 19.19 19.43 11.22
C THR A 267 19.15 17.93 10.96
N PRO A 268 19.96 17.40 10.04
CA PRO A 268 20.00 15.97 9.77
C PRO A 268 20.36 15.19 11.03
N TYR A 269 19.60 14.14 11.32
CA TYR A 269 19.94 13.23 12.40
C TYR A 269 21.24 12.49 12.06
N PRO A 270 22.24 12.42 12.97
CA PRO A 270 23.60 12.03 12.62
C PRO A 270 23.79 10.52 12.40
N TYR A 271 22.80 9.70 12.74
CA TYR A 271 22.88 8.23 12.62
C TYR A 271 21.87 7.69 11.61
N GLY A 272 22.19 6.56 11.00
CA GLY A 272 21.27 5.86 10.12
C GLY A 272 20.00 5.38 10.83
N PRO A 273 18.94 5.04 10.08
CA PRO A 273 17.72 4.50 10.65
C PRO A 273 17.91 3.17 11.38
N VAL A 274 16.96 2.84 12.27
CA VAL A 274 16.87 1.55 12.98
C VAL A 274 15.47 0.96 12.81
N SER A 275 15.37 -0.29 12.37
CA SER A 275 14.10 -1.05 12.34
C SER A 275 13.68 -1.50 13.75
N ILE A 276 12.39 -1.79 13.93
CA ILE A 276 11.81 -2.38 15.15
C ILE A 276 12.54 -3.66 15.59
N ASN A 277 13.08 -4.44 14.65
CA ASN A 277 13.84 -5.65 14.97
C ASN A 277 15.32 -5.39 15.36
N GLY A 278 15.76 -4.13 15.35
CA GLY A 278 17.12 -3.70 15.66
C GLY A 278 18.09 -3.65 14.46
N GLU A 279 17.65 -3.95 13.23
CA GLU A 279 18.47 -3.77 12.02
C GLU A 279 18.85 -2.29 11.85
N THR A 280 20.13 -2.03 11.58
CA THR A 280 20.68 -0.68 11.39
C THR A 280 21.20 -0.49 9.97
N ALA A 281 21.05 0.71 9.46
CA ALA A 281 21.28 1.02 8.04
C ALA A 281 22.59 1.75 7.74
#